data_AF-W1XIL8-F1
#
_entry.id   AF-W1XIL8-F1
#
_cell.length_a   1.000
_cell.length_b   1.000
_cell.length_c   1.000
_cell.angle_alpha   90.00
_cell.angle_beta   90.00
_cell.angle_gamma   90.00
#
_symmetry.space_group_name_H-M   'P 1'
#
loop_
_entity.id
_entity.type
_entity.pdbx_description
1 polymer ?
#
loop_
_entity_poly.entity_id
_entity_poly.type
_entity_poly.pdbx_seq_one_letter_code
_entity_poly.pdbx_strand_id
1 'polypeptide(L)'
;KENNCDSVISLGGGSPHDCAKGIALVAANGGDIRDYEGVDRSAKPQLPMIAINTTAGTASEMTRFCIITDEARHIKMAIVDKHVTPLLSVNDSSLMIGMP
;
A
#
# COMPACT_ATOMS: atom_id res chain seq x y z
N LYS A 1 2.19 -13.67 -7.98
CA LYS A 1 2.73 -15.05 -7.83
C LYS A 1 3.07 -15.68 -9.17
N GLU A 2 2.11 -15.82 -10.10
CA GLU A 2 2.35 -16.42 -11.44
C GLU A 2 3.52 -15.76 -12.21
N ASN A 3 3.61 -14.43 -12.17
CA ASN A 3 4.66 -13.68 -12.87
C ASN A 3 5.99 -13.57 -12.10
N ASN A 4 6.14 -14.21 -10.93
CA ASN A 4 7.34 -14.14 -10.09
C ASN A 4 7.87 -12.70 -9.85
N CYS A 5 6.95 -11.74 -9.67
CA CYS A 5 7.32 -10.36 -9.40
C CYS A 5 8.15 -10.24 -8.11
N ASP A 6 9.22 -9.44 -8.15
CA ASP A 6 10.14 -9.17 -7.04
C ASP A 6 9.93 -7.78 -6.40
N SER A 7 9.08 -6.95 -7.01
CA SER A 7 8.78 -5.59 -6.60
C SER A 7 7.36 -5.19 -7.00
N VAL A 8 6.85 -4.10 -6.41
CA VAL A 8 5.51 -3.59 -6.65
C VAL A 8 5.58 -2.11 -7.01
N ILE A 9 4.86 -1.70 -8.06
CA ILE A 9 4.67 -0.29 -8.41
C ILE A 9 3.19 0.02 -8.33
N SER A 10 2.83 0.96 -7.47
CA SER A 10 1.46 1.50 -7.43
C SER A 10 1.37 2.78 -8.25
N LEU A 11 0.28 2.94 -8.98
CA LEU A 11 -0.02 4.13 -9.79
C LEU A 11 -1.47 4.55 -9.51
N GLY A 12 -1.66 5.80 -9.11
CA GLY A 12 -2.98 6.37 -8.86
C GLY A 12 -3.03 7.21 -7.59
N GLY A 13 -4.15 7.16 -6.87
CA GLY A 13 -4.28 7.79 -5.54
C GLY A 13 -4.22 6.79 -4.40
N GLY A 14 -4.81 7.16 -3.24
CA GLY A 14 -4.70 6.37 -2.01
C GLY A 14 -5.19 4.92 -2.11
N SER A 15 -6.23 4.64 -2.91
CA SER A 15 -6.78 3.28 -3.02
C SER A 15 -5.81 2.28 -3.69
N PRO A 16 -5.25 2.56 -4.89
CA PRO A 16 -4.17 1.75 -5.45
C PRO A 16 -2.94 1.62 -4.54
N HIS A 17 -2.56 2.68 -3.81
CA HIS A 17 -1.43 2.63 -2.88
C HIS A 17 -1.67 1.66 -1.73
N ASP A 18 -2.82 1.73 -1.07
CA ASP A 18 -3.15 0.83 0.05
C ASP A 18 -3.30 -0.62 -0.41
N CYS A 19 -3.89 -0.84 -1.58
CA CYS A 19 -3.96 -2.16 -2.21
C CYS A 19 -2.55 -2.74 -2.46
N ALA A 20 -1.66 -1.95 -3.06
CA ALA A 20 -0.30 -2.36 -3.35
C ALA A 20 0.52 -2.65 -2.08
N LYS A 21 0.36 -1.84 -1.02
CA LYS A 21 0.97 -2.09 0.29
C LYS A 21 0.52 -3.43 0.87
N GLY A 22 -0.78 -3.70 0.85
CA GLY A 22 -1.33 -4.97 1.32
C GLY A 22 -0.77 -6.17 0.54
N ILE A 23 -0.71 -6.06 -0.80
CA ILE A 23 -0.11 -7.09 -1.67
C ILE A 23 1.36 -7.30 -1.32
N ALA A 24 2.16 -6.23 -1.24
CA ALA A 24 3.60 -6.31 -0.97
C ALA A 24 3.89 -6.88 0.44
N LEU A 25 3.09 -6.51 1.44
CA LEU A 25 3.22 -6.98 2.81
C LEU A 25 2.94 -8.48 2.92
N VAL A 26 1.80 -8.93 2.39
CA VAL A 26 1.38 -10.33 2.41
C VAL A 26 2.27 -11.19 1.52
N ALA A 27 2.77 -10.66 0.41
CA ALA A 27 3.72 -11.38 -0.43
C ALA A 27 5.04 -11.68 0.29
N ALA A 28 5.53 -10.77 1.13
CA ALA A 28 6.78 -10.93 1.88
C ALA A 28 6.63 -11.71 3.19
N ASN A 29 5.50 -11.55 3.89
CA ASN A 29 5.27 -12.12 5.22
C ASN A 29 4.36 -13.36 5.22
N GLY A 30 3.59 -13.61 4.15
CA GLY A 30 2.61 -14.68 4.08
C GLY A 30 1.33 -14.38 4.87
N GLY A 31 0.55 -15.42 5.18
CA GLY A 31 -0.69 -15.29 5.96
C GLY A 31 -1.83 -14.58 5.22
N ASP A 32 -2.77 -14.05 5.99
CA ASP A 32 -3.89 -13.27 5.52
C ASP A 32 -3.71 -11.78 5.85
N ILE A 33 -4.27 -10.87 5.03
CA ILE A 33 -4.16 -9.43 5.27
C ILE A 33 -4.74 -9.02 6.64
N ARG A 34 -5.74 -9.75 7.14
CA ARG A 34 -6.38 -9.53 8.46
C ARG A 34 -5.43 -9.78 9.63
N ASP A 35 -4.40 -10.61 9.45
CA ASP A 35 -3.41 -10.90 10.50
C ASP A 35 -2.55 -9.68 10.87
N TYR A 36 -2.50 -8.71 9.94
CA TYR A 36 -1.70 -7.49 10.07
C TYR A 36 -2.51 -6.28 10.57
N GLU A 37 -3.83 -6.43 10.82
CA GLU A 37 -4.65 -5.37 11.43
C GLU A 37 -4.08 -4.98 12.81
N GLY A 38 -3.86 -3.68 13.03
CA GLY A 38 -3.24 -3.14 14.24
C GLY A 38 -1.88 -2.48 13.99
N VAL A 39 -0.99 -2.52 15.00
CA VAL A 39 0.28 -1.78 15.00
C VAL A 39 1.47 -2.74 14.94
N ASP A 40 2.37 -2.51 13.99
CA ASP A 40 3.67 -3.19 13.82
C ASP A 40 3.58 -4.72 13.96
N ARG A 41 2.64 -5.32 13.22
CA ARG A 41 2.33 -6.75 13.24
C ARG A 41 3.25 -7.58 12.33
N SER A 42 3.83 -6.97 11.31
CA SER A 42 4.68 -7.69 10.36
C SER A 42 6.07 -7.98 10.92
N ALA A 43 6.59 -9.17 10.61
CA ALA A 43 7.91 -9.60 11.07
C ALA A 43 9.03 -9.12 10.13
N LYS A 44 8.73 -8.94 8.84
CA LYS A 44 9.69 -8.59 7.79
C LYS A 44 9.20 -7.38 6.98
N PRO A 45 10.11 -6.58 6.40
CA PRO A 45 9.77 -5.58 5.40
C PRO A 45 8.90 -6.14 4.28
N GLN A 46 7.99 -5.32 3.74
CA GLN A 46 7.25 -5.66 2.51
C GLN A 46 8.20 -5.82 1.31
N LEU A 47 7.72 -6.41 0.21
CA LEU A 47 8.47 -6.39 -1.06
C LEU A 47 8.79 -4.94 -1.48
N PRO A 48 9.96 -4.68 -2.11
CA PRO A 48 10.32 -3.35 -2.59
C PRO A 48 9.17 -2.70 -3.35
N MET A 49 8.73 -1.53 -2.88
CA MET A 49 7.54 -0.84 -3.39
C MET A 49 7.86 0.59 -3.80
N ILE A 50 7.42 0.97 -5.00
CA ILE A 50 7.44 2.35 -5.52
C ILE A 50 5.99 2.84 -5.65
N ALA A 51 5.72 4.07 -5.20
CA ALA A 51 4.39 4.67 -5.29
C ALA A 51 4.40 5.93 -6.15
N ILE A 52 3.74 5.85 -7.31
CA ILE A 52 3.55 6.96 -8.25
C ILE A 52 2.17 7.56 -7.98
N ASN A 53 2.15 8.70 -7.30
CA ASN A 53 0.93 9.38 -6.90
C ASN A 53 0.43 10.31 -8.01
N THR A 54 -0.87 10.26 -8.27
CA THR A 54 -1.59 11.07 -9.25
C THR A 54 -2.67 11.93 -8.61
N THR A 55 -2.71 12.03 -7.27
CA THR A 55 -3.73 12.78 -6.54
C THR A 55 -3.16 13.78 -5.53
N ALA A 56 -3.61 15.02 -5.57
CA ALA A 56 -3.25 16.04 -4.59
C ALA A 56 -4.16 15.94 -3.33
N GLY A 57 -3.95 14.92 -2.49
CA GLY A 57 -4.75 14.78 -1.26
C GLY A 57 -4.29 13.73 -0.26
N THR A 58 -4.32 12.44 -0.62
CA THR A 58 -4.26 11.36 0.38
C THR A 58 -2.90 11.17 1.05
N ALA A 59 -1.82 11.51 0.34
CA ALA A 59 -0.43 11.23 0.72
C ALA A 59 -0.12 9.74 1.03
N SER A 60 -0.98 8.78 0.64
CA SER A 60 -0.77 7.37 0.97
C SER A 60 0.57 6.84 0.41
N GLU A 61 1.07 7.41 -0.69
CA GLU A 61 2.36 7.07 -1.28
C GLU A 61 3.58 7.22 -0.35
N MET A 62 3.44 7.91 0.79
CA MET A 62 4.53 8.09 1.76
C MET A 62 4.17 7.66 3.20
N THR A 63 2.93 7.23 3.44
CA THR A 63 2.48 6.87 4.79
C THR A 63 2.83 5.43 5.18
N ARG A 64 2.92 5.20 6.49
CA ARG A 64 2.99 3.87 7.13
C ARG A 64 1.62 3.24 7.40
N PHE A 65 0.57 3.74 6.74
CA PHE A 65 -0.79 3.26 6.87
C PHE A 65 -1.17 2.44 5.65
N CYS A 66 -1.90 1.35 5.85
CA CYS A 66 -2.56 0.59 4.80
C CYS A 66 -4.00 0.35 5.26
N ILE A 67 -4.97 0.95 4.56
CA ILE A 67 -6.38 0.85 4.89
C ILE A 67 -7.06 -0.11 3.92
N ILE A 68 -7.54 -1.24 4.45
CA ILE A 68 -8.21 -2.28 3.66
C ILE A 68 -9.62 -2.50 4.20
N THR A 69 -10.61 -2.46 3.32
CA THR A 69 -11.99 -2.79 3.70
C THR A 69 -12.12 -4.30 3.88
N ASP A 70 -12.57 -4.73 5.05
CA ASP A 70 -13.01 -6.10 5.29
C ASP A 70 -14.50 -6.21 4.93
N GLU A 71 -14.78 -6.85 3.80
CA GLU A 71 -16.16 -6.99 3.29
C GLU A 71 -17.03 -7.90 4.16
N ALA A 72 -16.45 -8.83 4.92
CA ALA A 72 -17.21 -9.73 5.79
C ALA A 72 -17.65 -9.03 7.09
N ARG A 73 -16.79 -8.17 7.63
CA ARG A 73 -17.09 -7.37 8.83
C ARG A 73 -17.70 -6.00 8.52
N HIS A 74 -17.68 -5.57 7.25
CA HIS A 74 -18.06 -4.23 6.80
C HIS A 74 -17.34 -3.09 7.55
N ILE A 75 -16.05 -3.29 7.85
CA ILE A 75 -15.20 -2.29 8.51
C ILE A 75 -13.97 -1.98 7.67
N LYS A 76 -13.39 -0.79 7.89
CA LYS A 76 -12.07 -0.46 7.37
C LYS A 76 -11.02 -0.91 8.39
N MET A 77 -10.25 -1.94 8.04
CA MET A 77 -9.10 -2.37 8.81
C MET A 77 -7.98 -1.34 8.67
N ALA A 78 -7.34 -1.02 9.79
CA ALA A 78 -6.18 -0.14 9.82
C ALA A 78 -4.92 -0.96 10.12
N ILE A 79 -4.00 -1.00 9.16
CA ILE A 79 -2.67 -1.58 9.32
C ILE A 79 -1.71 -0.40 9.49
N VAL A 80 -1.07 -0.32 10.66
CA VAL A 80 -0.11 0.75 11.01
C VAL A 80 1.25 0.11 11.21
N ASP A 81 2.05 0.05 10.16
CA ASP A 81 3.29 -0.72 10.17
C ASP A 81 4.40 0.03 9.43
N LYS A 82 5.58 0.16 10.06
CA LYS A 82 6.73 0.79 9.40
C LYS A 82 7.14 0.07 8.11
N HIS A 83 6.86 -1.23 8.01
CA HIS A 83 7.19 -2.08 6.87
C HIS A 83 6.25 -1.88 5.68
N VAL A 84 5.12 -1.16 5.80
CA VAL A 84 4.26 -0.82 4.65
C VAL A 84 4.62 0.52 4.00
N THR A 85 5.59 1.26 4.54
CA THR A 85 6.05 2.52 3.93
C THR A 85 6.75 2.21 2.59
N PRO A 86 6.33 2.86 1.47
CA PRO A 86 7.00 2.68 0.19
C PRO A 86 8.48 3.11 0.23
N LEU A 87 9.33 2.46 -0.58
CA LEU A 87 10.76 2.77 -0.67
C LEU A 87 11.00 4.11 -1.38
N LEU A 88 10.18 4.40 -2.39
CA LEU A 88 10.24 5.63 -3.17
C LEU A 88 8.81 6.10 -3.47
N SER A 89 8.57 7.38 -3.23
CA SER A 89 7.37 8.09 -3.68
C SER A 89 7.74 8.99 -4.85
N VAL A 90 6.90 8.99 -5.89
CA VAL A 90 7.02 9.85 -7.07
C VAL A 90 5.76 10.70 -7.16
N ASN A 91 5.94 12.01 -7.12
CA ASN A 91 4.88 13.00 -7.25
C ASN A 91 5.23 13.91 -8.43
N ASP A 92 4.77 13.53 -9.63
CA ASP A 92 4.91 14.34 -10.85
C ASP A 92 3.62 15.14 -11.06
N SER A 93 3.72 16.47 -11.01
CA SER A 93 2.57 17.35 -11.17
C SER A 93 1.90 17.20 -12.54
N SER A 94 2.63 16.78 -13.57
CA SER A 94 2.07 16.54 -14.91
C SER A 94 1.03 15.41 -14.90
N LEU A 95 1.17 14.42 -14.01
CA LEU A 95 0.22 13.33 -13.82
C LEU A 95 -1.04 13.75 -13.05
N MET A 96 -1.06 14.97 -12.50
CA MET A 96 -2.18 15.50 -11.72
C MET A 96 -3.01 16.53 -12.49
N ILE A 97 -2.55 17.00 -13.66
CA ILE A 97 -3.22 18.04 -14.46
C ILE A 97 -4.64 17.62 -14.89
N GLY A 98 -4.87 16.31 -15.07
CA GLY A 98 -6.16 15.76 -15.49
C GLY A 98 -7.16 15.52 -14.35
N MET A 99 -6.85 15.89 -13.10
CA MET A 99 -7.83 15.85 -12.03
C MET A 99 -8.94 16.89 -12.30
N PRO A 100 -10.23 16.52 -12.13
CA PRO A 100 -11.35 17.45 -12.30
C PRO A 100 -11.36 18.55 -11.23
#